data_AF-A0A527ZEL5-F1
#
_entry.id   AF-A0A527ZEL5-F1
#
_cell.length_a   1.000
_cell.length_b   1.000
_cell.length_c   1.000
_cell.angle_alpha   90.00
_cell.angle_beta   90.00
_cell.angle_gamma   90.00
#
_symmetry.space_group_name_H-M   'P 1'
#
loop_
_entity.id
_entity.type
_entity.pdbx_description
1 polymer ?
#
loop_
_entity_poly.entity_id
_entity_poly.type
_entity_poly.pdbx_seq_one_letter_code
_entity_poly.pdbx_strand_id
1 'polypeptide(L)'
;EADAIACRLSRDAHSDLWRTGDDEPEMIRWLSWGKENFARACDVVHFERGTKQRYGLGPIDQDRVEEGLRDFRTAAATLEAELSEREWLVENSVSYADFRMATFLPFNNVA
;
A
#
# COMPACT_ATOMS: atom_id res chain seq x y z
N GLU A 1 13.74 5.17 2.85
CA GLU A 1 12.31 5.44 3.12
C GLU A 1 11.65 6.12 1.92
N ALA A 2 10.76 5.43 1.20
CA ALA A 2 10.07 5.97 0.03
C ALA A 2 9.11 7.11 0.38
N ASP A 3 8.44 7.00 1.53
CA ASP A 3 7.44 7.98 1.99
C ASP A 3 8.06 9.35 2.26
N ALA A 4 9.25 9.38 2.89
CA ALA A 4 9.99 10.61 3.10
C ALA A 4 10.42 11.29 1.79
N ILE A 5 10.77 10.48 0.78
CA ILE A 5 11.11 10.99 -0.56
C ILE A 5 9.86 11.57 -1.22
N ALA A 6 8.72 10.88 -1.18
CA ALA A 6 7.45 11.38 -1.71
C ALA A 6 7.02 12.68 -1.04
N CYS A 7 7.13 12.77 0.30
CA CYS A 7 6.89 13.99 1.06
C CYS A 7 7.77 15.15 0.56
N ARG A 8 9.08 14.90 0.42
CA ARG A 8 10.02 15.92 -0.06
C ARG A 8 9.70 16.36 -1.48
N LEU A 9 9.47 15.43 -2.40
CA LEU A 9 9.15 15.73 -3.79
C LEU A 9 7.82 16.48 -3.92
N SER A 10 6.81 16.13 -3.13
CA SER A 10 5.55 16.86 -3.11
C SER A 10 5.75 18.32 -2.70
N ARG A 11 6.56 18.56 -1.66
CA ARG A 11 6.91 19.92 -1.20
C ARG A 11 7.69 20.69 -2.25
N ASP A 12 8.73 20.08 -2.84
CA ASP A 12 9.56 20.70 -3.86
C ASP A 12 8.77 21.02 -5.14
N ALA A 13 7.76 20.21 -5.47
CA ALA A 13 6.86 20.42 -6.60
C ALA A 13 5.65 21.33 -6.30
N HIS A 14 5.51 21.83 -5.06
CA HIS A 14 4.31 22.53 -4.60
C HIS A 14 3.01 21.76 -4.86
N SER A 15 3.07 20.43 -4.76
CA SER A 15 1.95 19.52 -4.96
C SER A 15 1.30 19.17 -3.63
N ASP A 16 -0.02 18.97 -3.67
CA ASP A 16 -0.85 18.53 -2.54
C ASP A 16 -0.96 16.99 -2.46
N LEU A 17 -0.11 16.27 -3.21
CA LEU A 17 -0.08 14.80 -3.19
C LEU A 17 0.26 14.25 -1.79
N TRP A 18 1.24 14.85 -1.12
CA TRP A 18 1.48 14.65 0.31
C TRP A 18 0.75 15.73 1.10
N ARG A 19 -0.26 15.33 1.87
CA ARG A 19 -1.04 16.27 2.70
C ARG A 19 -0.19 16.91 3.78
N THR A 20 -0.41 18.20 4.00
CA THR A 20 0.23 19.00 5.05
C THR A 20 -0.84 19.75 5.85
N GLY A 21 -0.51 20.22 7.05
CA GLY A 21 -1.49 20.92 7.89
C GLY A 21 -2.44 19.93 8.59
N ASP A 22 -3.72 20.26 8.62
CA ASP A 22 -4.72 19.52 9.42
C ASP A 22 -4.97 18.08 8.91
N ASP A 23 -4.67 17.82 7.64
CA ASP A 23 -4.85 16.50 7.00
C ASP A 23 -3.62 15.59 7.10
N GLU A 24 -2.47 16.14 7.50
CA GLU A 24 -1.21 15.38 7.61
C GLU A 24 -1.28 14.20 8.59
N PRO A 25 -1.95 14.31 9.76
CA PRO A 25 -2.14 13.17 10.66
C PRO A 25 -2.89 12.00 10.01
N GLU A 26 -3.92 12.28 9.20
CA GLU A 26 -4.67 11.25 8.47
C GLU A 26 -3.78 10.56 7.43
N MET A 27 -2.93 11.34 6.75
CA MET A 27 -1.91 10.79 5.85
C MET A 27 -0.98 9.82 6.58
N ILE A 28 -0.43 10.24 7.73
CA ILE A 28 0.49 9.41 8.52
C ILE A 28 -0.23 8.16 9.03
N ARG A 29 -1.50 8.28 9.46
CA ARG A 29 -2.31 7.14 9.92
C ARG A 29 -2.38 6.06 8.86
N TRP A 30 -2.74 6.42 7.62
CA TRP A 30 -2.86 5.47 6.53
C TRP A 30 -1.53 4.87 6.09
N LEU A 31 -0.46 5.67 6.04
CA LEU A 31 0.86 5.16 5.70
C LEU A 31 1.39 4.17 6.75
N SER A 32 1.26 4.51 8.03
CA SER A 32 1.67 3.66 9.15
C SER A 32 0.86 2.37 9.20
N TRP A 33 -0.48 2.48 9.15
CA TRP A 33 -1.35 1.31 9.13
C TRP A 33 -1.10 0.45 7.90
N GLY A 34 -0.99 1.04 6.71
CA GLY A 34 -0.76 0.33 5.45
C GLY A 34 0.55 -0.46 5.46
N LYS A 35 1.62 0.15 5.97
CA LYS A 35 2.94 -0.49 6.08
C LYS A 35 2.90 -1.77 6.90
N GLU A 36 2.16 -1.80 8.00
CA GLU A 36 2.11 -2.97 8.89
C GLU A 36 0.97 -3.96 8.54
N ASN A 37 0.00 -3.53 7.72
CA ASN A 37 -1.19 -4.30 7.37
C ASN A 37 -1.26 -4.52 5.86
N PHE A 38 -2.06 -3.71 5.15
CA PHE A 38 -2.45 -3.98 3.76
C PHE A 38 -1.26 -4.12 2.81
N ALA A 39 -0.34 -3.15 2.80
CA ALA A 39 0.80 -3.17 1.90
C ALA A 39 1.77 -4.32 2.22
N ARG A 40 1.99 -4.64 3.50
CA ARG A 40 2.79 -5.81 3.91
C ARG A 40 2.17 -7.12 3.44
N ALA A 41 0.85 -7.27 3.61
CA ALA A 41 0.16 -8.48 3.19
C ALA A 41 0.27 -8.69 1.67
N CYS A 42 0.12 -7.61 0.89
CA CYS A 42 0.37 -7.67 -0.55
C CYS A 42 1.83 -8.00 -0.88
N ASP A 43 2.79 -7.38 -0.20
CA ASP A 43 4.23 -7.61 -0.44
C ASP A 43 4.63 -9.07 -0.20
N VAL A 44 4.12 -9.72 0.84
CA VAL A 44 4.40 -11.15 1.12
C VAL A 44 4.02 -12.03 -0.07
N VAL A 45 2.81 -11.83 -0.61
CA VAL A 45 2.34 -12.60 -1.77
C VAL A 45 3.11 -12.23 -3.04
N HIS A 46 3.34 -10.93 -3.26
CA HIS A 46 4.08 -10.43 -4.41
C HIS A 46 5.54 -10.91 -4.42
N PHE A 47 6.18 -10.96 -3.27
CA PHE A 47 7.55 -11.43 -3.14
C PHE A 47 7.65 -12.90 -3.55
N GLU A 48 6.82 -13.77 -2.99
CA GLU A 48 6.87 -15.21 -3.27
C GLU A 48 6.53 -15.54 -4.73
N ARG A 49 5.46 -14.93 -5.27
CA ARG A 49 4.96 -15.24 -6.62
C ARG A 49 5.64 -14.43 -7.73
N GLY A 50 6.13 -13.23 -7.43
CA GLY A 50 6.74 -12.31 -8.39
C GLY A 50 8.25 -12.24 -8.24
N THR A 51 8.73 -11.56 -7.20
CA THR A 51 10.17 -11.26 -7.00
C THR A 51 11.03 -12.52 -6.96
N LYS A 52 10.65 -13.49 -6.12
CA LYS A 52 11.40 -14.73 -5.90
C LYS A 52 11.50 -15.54 -7.19
N GLN A 53 10.42 -15.63 -7.96
CA GLN A 53 10.41 -16.33 -9.25
C GLN A 53 11.21 -15.58 -10.31
N ARG A 54 11.07 -14.26 -10.39
CA ARG A 54 11.80 -13.42 -11.34
C ARG A 54 13.33 -13.50 -11.18
N TYR A 55 13.81 -13.63 -9.95
CA TYR A 55 15.24 -13.65 -9.64
C TYR A 55 15.80 -15.04 -9.29
N GLY A 56 15.00 -16.11 -9.41
CA GLY A 56 15.47 -17.47 -9.15
C GLY A 56 15.87 -17.74 -7.70
N LEU A 57 15.19 -17.13 -6.74
CA LEU A 57 15.50 -17.20 -5.29
C LEU A 57 14.89 -18.43 -4.60
N GLY A 58 14.60 -19.49 -5.36
CA GLY A 58 14.01 -20.73 -4.88
C GLY A 58 12.51 -20.89 -5.17
N PRO A 59 11.92 -22.03 -4.77
CA PRO A 59 10.51 -22.32 -5.02
C PRO A 59 9.60 -21.39 -4.20
N ILE A 60 8.35 -21.24 -4.67
CA ILE A 60 7.29 -20.54 -3.94
C ILE A 60 7.03 -21.26 -2.62
N ASP A 61 7.10 -20.51 -1.52
CA ASP A 61 6.67 -20.96 -0.20
C ASP A 61 5.15 -20.77 -0.08
N GLN A 62 4.40 -21.88 -0.12
CA GLN A 62 2.94 -21.82 -0.10
C GLN A 62 2.39 -21.37 1.26
N ASP A 63 3.07 -21.68 2.36
CA ASP A 63 2.63 -21.29 3.70
C ASP A 63 2.66 -19.76 3.85
N ARG A 64 3.72 -19.13 3.29
CA ARG A 64 3.84 -17.66 3.22
C ARG A 64 2.78 -17.02 2.33
N VAL A 65 2.49 -17.64 1.20
CA VAL A 65 1.43 -17.16 0.30
C VAL A 65 0.06 -17.22 0.99
N GLU A 66 -0.25 -18.32 1.67
CA GLU A 66 -1.50 -18.46 2.41
C GLU A 66 -1.60 -17.50 3.59
N GLU A 67 -0.50 -17.26 4.31
CA GLU A 67 -0.37 -16.24 5.34
C GLU A 67 -0.69 -14.84 4.77
N GLY A 68 0.00 -14.43 3.70
CA GLY A 68 -0.22 -13.15 3.06
C GLY A 68 -1.65 -12.96 2.53
N LEU A 69 -2.26 -14.02 1.98
CA LEU A 69 -3.65 -13.98 1.51
C LEU A 69 -4.68 -13.92 2.65
N ARG A 70 -4.39 -14.48 3.83
CA ARG A 70 -5.23 -14.30 5.03
C ARG A 70 -5.13 -12.86 5.53
N ASP A 71 -3.91 -12.36 5.73
CA ASP A 71 -3.66 -10.99 6.19
C ASP A 71 -4.26 -9.96 5.22
N PHE A 72 -4.12 -10.20 3.91
CA PHE A 72 -4.67 -9.34 2.88
C PHE A 72 -6.19 -9.25 2.99
N ARG A 73 -6.90 -10.38 3.14
CA ARG A 73 -8.36 -10.37 3.27
C ARG A 73 -8.82 -9.58 4.49
N THR A 74 -8.12 -9.71 5.61
CA THR A 74 -8.42 -8.95 6.83
C THR A 74 -8.19 -7.46 6.63
N ALA A 75 -7.02 -7.06 6.11
CA ALA A 75 -6.70 -5.64 5.90
C ALA A 75 -7.58 -5.01 4.81
N ALA A 76 -7.84 -5.74 3.72
CA ALA A 76 -8.70 -5.30 2.63
C ALA A 76 -10.13 -5.02 3.10
N ALA A 77 -10.67 -5.80 4.05
CA ALA A 77 -11.99 -5.53 4.60
C ALA A 77 -12.05 -4.18 5.35
N THR A 78 -11.00 -3.83 6.09
CA THR A 78 -10.90 -2.50 6.72
C THR A 78 -10.78 -1.39 5.68
N LEU A 79 -9.94 -1.58 4.67
CA LEU A 79 -9.75 -0.60 3.60
C LEU A 79 -11.03 -0.39 2.78
N GLU A 80 -11.74 -1.47 2.46
CA GLU A 80 -13.02 -1.46 1.76
C GLU A 80 -14.09 -0.73 2.56
N ALA A 81 -14.20 -0.96 3.87
CA ALA A 81 -15.17 -0.25 4.71
C ALA A 81 -14.96 1.27 4.65
N GLU A 82 -13.71 1.71 4.69
CA GLU A 82 -13.35 3.13 4.68
C GLU A 82 -13.57 3.77 3.29
N LEU A 83 -13.22 3.05 2.22
CA LEU A 83 -13.46 3.49 0.84
C LEU A 83 -14.92 3.31 0.38
N SER A 84 -15.74 2.57 1.12
CA SER A 84 -17.18 2.50 0.83
C SER A 84 -17.93 3.80 1.18
N GLU A 85 -17.36 4.59 2.09
CA GLU A 85 -17.92 5.88 2.53
C GLU A 85 -17.21 7.08 1.90
N ARG A 86 -16.04 6.88 1.30
CA ARG A 86 -15.15 7.94 0.79
C ARG A 86 -14.52 7.55 -0.54
N GLU A 87 -14.38 8.51 -1.45
CA GLU A 87 -13.75 8.25 -2.75
C GLU A 87 -12.23 8.04 -2.64
N TRP A 88 -11.58 8.71 -1.67
CA TRP A 88 -10.14 8.68 -1.45
C TRP A 88 -9.83 8.53 0.05
N LEU A 89 -8.65 8.03 0.39
CA LEU A 89 -8.28 7.75 1.78
C LEU A 89 -8.14 9.01 2.64
N VAL A 90 -7.73 10.13 2.03
CA VAL A 90 -7.57 11.40 2.73
C VAL A 90 -8.22 12.53 1.96
N GLU A 91 -9.31 13.04 2.57
CA GLU A 91 -10.14 14.14 2.07
C GLU A 91 -10.71 13.86 0.67
N ASN A 92 -10.84 14.91 -0.14
CA ASN A 92 -11.72 14.94 -1.31
C ASN A 92 -10.96 14.76 -2.65
N SER A 93 -9.70 14.29 -2.60
CA SER A 93 -8.92 14.01 -3.81
C SER A 93 -7.84 12.96 -3.57
N VAL A 94 -7.36 12.35 -4.66
CA VAL A 94 -6.28 11.37 -4.61
C VAL A 94 -5.04 11.93 -3.91
N SER A 95 -4.41 11.11 -3.10
CA SER A 95 -3.27 11.45 -2.26
C SER A 95 -2.20 10.36 -2.31
N TYR A 96 -1.03 10.62 -1.72
CA TYR A 96 0.04 9.64 -1.63
C TYR A 96 -0.39 8.36 -0.87
N ALA A 97 -1.32 8.46 0.09
CA ALA A 97 -1.84 7.27 0.78
C ALA A 97 -2.51 6.29 -0.18
N ASP A 98 -3.28 6.78 -1.15
CA ASP A 98 -3.95 5.93 -2.15
C ASP A 98 -2.93 5.20 -3.02
N PHE A 99 -1.91 5.93 -3.50
CA PHE A 99 -0.80 5.34 -4.26
C PHE A 99 -0.03 4.31 -3.43
N ARG A 100 0.16 4.57 -2.13
CA ARG A 100 0.87 3.65 -1.25
C ARG A 100 0.10 2.36 -1.04
N MET A 101 -1.23 2.41 -0.89
CA MET A 101 -2.06 1.20 -0.86
C MET A 101 -2.04 0.46 -2.20
N ALA A 102 -2.03 1.18 -3.33
CA ALA A 102 -2.07 0.57 -4.65
C ALA A 102 -0.73 -0.06 -5.11
N THR A 103 0.39 0.15 -4.40
CA THR A 103 1.76 -0.22 -4.82
C THR A 103 1.89 -1.57 -5.53
N PHE A 104 1.25 -2.61 -5.00
CA PHE A 104 1.41 -3.98 -5.50
C PHE A 104 0.28 -4.43 -6.43
N LEU A 105 -0.85 -3.71 -6.45
CA LEU A 105 -2.06 -4.13 -7.16
C LEU A 105 -1.87 -4.25 -8.69
N PRO A 106 -1.13 -3.34 -9.38
CA PRO A 106 -0.88 -3.48 -10.82
C PRO A 106 -0.16 -4.76 -11.22
N PHE A 107 0.53 -5.42 -10.28
CA PHE A 107 1.33 -6.61 -10.55
C PHE A 107 0.55 -7.93 -10.31
N ASN A 108 -0.73 -7.85 -9.94
CA ASN A 108 -1.54 -9.03 -9.65
C ASN A 108 -2.07 -9.75 -10.90
N ASN A 109 -1.99 -9.13 -12.09
CA ASN A 109 -2.32 -9.77 -13.38
C ASN A 109 -1.13 -10.54 -14.00
N VAL A 110 0.01 -10.66 -13.31
CA VAL A 110 1.23 -11.31 -13.83
C VAL A 110 1.40 -12.74 -13.27
N ALA A 111 0.31 -13.36 -12.82
CA ALA A 111 0.26 -14.77 -12.39
C ALA A 111 -0.41 -15.65 -13.45
#